data_AF-A0A2G5GRR7-F1
#
_entry.id   AF-A0A2G5GRR7-F1
#
_cell.length_a   1.000
_cell.length_b   1.000
_cell.length_c   1.000
_cell.angle_alpha   90.00
_cell.angle_beta   90.00
_cell.angle_gamma   90.00
#
_symmetry.space_group_name_H-M   'P 1'
#
loop_
_entity.id
_entity.type
_entity.pdbx_description
1 polymer ?
#
loop_
_entity_poly.entity_id
_entity_poly.type
_entity_poly.pdbx_seq_one_letter_code
_entity_poly.pdbx_strand_id
1 'polypeptide(L)'
;MVRAPPARTGDRRPQHPHSLKRSRSRSMHRAEETINIIQYNVHKSKDQVMRALNAVLRPDYHHIVAIQEPWRNPRMHTTIRPANYELAYPSNAKTRACFYVSKHLDAQRWKITERSPDLITLSIELEDRKLHIHNCYNEPPRSTTSQARGVLDLLPAALAEPGEHLLVGDFNLHHPFWGGSTVLVQHALADALIDITEQAQLQLTLPPGTVTWQSRQSESTLDLAFATEWIAQRLLQCQPHEEVNSDSDYIPIITSILAAPIARREPRAQRAWKRTD
;
A
#
# COMPACT_ATOMS: atom_id res chain seq x y z
N MET A 1 19.38 73.01 53.74
CA MET A 1 18.83 71.80 54.40
C MET A 1 17.34 72.01 54.67
N VAL A 2 16.48 71.15 54.10
CA VAL A 2 15.17 70.65 54.65
C VAL A 2 14.06 71.70 54.92
N ARG A 3 12.78 71.60 54.53
CA ARG A 3 11.93 70.75 53.66
C ARG A 3 10.61 71.53 53.48
N ALA A 4 9.95 71.39 52.33
CA ALA A 4 8.61 71.91 52.05
C ALA A 4 7.49 70.90 52.45
N PRO A 5 6.23 71.34 52.69
CA PRO A 5 5.12 70.51 53.17
C PRO A 5 4.35 69.78 52.03
N PRO A 6 3.46 68.81 52.35
CA PRO A 6 2.97 67.85 51.37
C PRO A 6 1.75 68.35 50.57
N ALA A 7 1.70 67.96 49.30
CA ALA A 7 0.55 68.17 48.41
C ALA A 7 -0.36 66.93 48.36
N ARG A 8 -1.64 67.21 48.15
CA ARG A 8 -2.81 66.32 48.19
C ARG A 8 -2.78 65.19 47.17
N THR A 9 -3.44 64.11 47.58
CA THR A 9 -3.83 62.91 46.84
C THR A 9 -4.63 63.24 45.57
N GLY A 10 -4.09 62.86 44.41
CA GLY A 10 -4.80 62.82 43.13
C GLY A 10 -4.86 61.38 42.62
N ASP A 11 -6.08 60.87 42.52
CA ASP A 11 -6.47 59.55 42.05
C ASP A 11 -6.07 59.36 40.57
N ARG A 12 -5.20 58.38 40.28
CA ARG A 12 -4.88 57.94 38.91
C ARG A 12 -4.91 56.42 38.84
N ARG A 13 -5.94 55.89 38.17
CA ARG A 13 -6.07 54.48 37.77
C ARG A 13 -4.85 54.03 36.96
N PRO A 14 -4.27 52.85 37.20
CA PRO A 14 -3.25 52.29 36.32
C PRO A 14 -3.90 51.75 35.05
N GLN A 15 -3.42 52.24 33.89
CA GLN A 15 -3.63 51.59 32.60
C GLN A 15 -2.72 50.34 32.54
N HIS A 16 -3.32 49.19 32.24
CA HIS A 16 -2.59 47.93 31.99
C HIS A 16 -1.71 48.03 30.73
N PRO A 17 -0.46 47.56 30.76
CA PRO A 17 0.34 47.41 29.56
C PRO A 17 0.10 46.05 28.89
N HIS A 18 0.03 46.10 27.56
CA HIS A 18 0.38 45.04 26.60
C HIS A 18 -0.18 43.62 26.77
N SER A 19 -1.04 43.23 25.82
CA SER A 19 -0.86 41.95 25.14
C SER A 19 -0.95 42.17 23.63
N LEU A 20 0.21 42.30 22.96
CA LEU A 20 0.28 42.01 21.54
C LEU A 20 -0.10 40.54 21.39
N LYS A 21 -1.30 40.28 20.87
CA LYS A 21 -1.68 38.96 20.38
C LYS A 21 -0.72 38.64 19.23
N ARG A 22 0.38 37.94 19.55
CA ARG A 22 1.14 37.19 18.56
C ARG A 22 0.14 36.28 17.86
N SER A 23 -0.23 36.68 16.65
CA SER A 23 -0.81 35.79 15.65
C SER A 23 0.11 34.58 15.57
N ARG A 24 -0.27 33.51 16.28
CA ARG A 24 0.26 32.18 16.02
C ARG A 24 -0.32 31.82 14.66
N SER A 25 0.45 32.08 13.61
CA SER A 25 0.35 31.33 12.37
C SER A 25 0.43 29.85 12.76
N ARG A 26 -0.73 29.22 12.94
CA ARG A 26 -0.85 27.78 12.91
C ARG A 26 -0.62 27.43 11.46
N SER A 27 0.61 27.06 11.12
CA SER A 27 0.85 26.13 10.03
C SER A 27 -0.13 24.97 10.26
N MET A 28 -1.19 24.89 9.46
CA MET A 28 -2.02 23.70 9.35
C MET A 28 -1.14 22.66 8.65
N HIS A 29 -0.24 22.02 9.40
CA HIS A 29 0.26 20.73 8.97
C HIS A 29 -0.96 19.83 8.89
N ARG A 30 -1.38 19.57 7.65
CA ARG A 30 -2.47 18.65 7.30
C ARG A 30 -2.15 17.32 8.00
N ALA A 31 -3.10 16.76 8.75
CA ALA A 31 -2.85 15.54 9.49
C ALA A 31 -2.60 14.40 8.48
N GLU A 32 -1.38 13.90 8.37
CA GLU A 32 -1.10 12.76 7.50
C GLU A 32 -1.65 11.47 8.13
N GLU A 33 -2.16 10.56 7.30
CA GLU A 33 -2.66 9.25 7.71
C GLU A 33 -1.80 8.14 7.09
N THR A 34 -1.71 7.01 7.79
CA THR A 34 -1.00 5.83 7.29
C THR A 34 -1.90 5.01 6.38
N ILE A 35 -1.38 4.61 5.22
CA ILE A 35 -1.99 3.59 4.36
C ILE A 35 -1.14 2.32 4.48
N ASN A 36 -1.71 1.22 4.98
CA ASN A 36 -1.06 -0.08 4.97
C ASN A 36 -1.56 -0.94 3.81
N ILE A 37 -0.62 -1.43 3.02
CA ILE A 37 -0.83 -2.31 1.88
C ILE A 37 -0.15 -3.63 2.20
N ILE A 38 -0.88 -4.74 2.12
CA ILE A 38 -0.29 -6.09 2.11
C ILE A 38 -0.14 -6.53 0.66
N GLN A 39 0.97 -7.17 0.32
CA GLN A 39 1.05 -8.05 -0.85
C GLN A 39 1.26 -9.50 -0.42
N TYR A 40 0.55 -10.43 -1.08
CA TYR A 40 0.63 -11.85 -0.74
C TYR A 40 0.25 -12.77 -1.91
N ASN A 41 1.20 -13.58 -2.40
CA ASN A 41 0.88 -14.73 -3.24
C ASN A 41 0.28 -15.84 -2.37
N VAL A 42 -1.01 -16.12 -2.58
CA VAL A 42 -1.75 -17.10 -1.77
C VAL A 42 -1.76 -18.51 -2.39
N HIS A 43 -1.02 -18.70 -3.48
CA HIS A 43 -0.77 -19.98 -4.15
C HIS A 43 -2.03 -20.83 -4.35
N LYS A 44 -3.13 -20.19 -4.75
CA LYS A 44 -4.47 -20.78 -4.97
C LYS A 44 -5.03 -21.50 -3.74
N SER A 45 -4.48 -21.28 -2.54
CA SER A 45 -4.80 -22.02 -1.33
C SER A 45 -5.97 -21.37 -0.59
N LYS A 46 -7.16 -21.94 -0.78
CA LYS A 46 -8.38 -21.48 -0.11
C LYS A 46 -8.32 -21.70 1.40
N ASP A 47 -8.06 -22.94 1.79
CA ASP A 47 -8.41 -23.41 3.13
C ASP A 47 -7.33 -23.12 4.16
N GLN A 48 -6.05 -23.13 3.75
CA GLN A 48 -4.91 -22.80 4.61
C GLN A 48 -4.61 -21.31 4.54
N VAL A 49 -4.25 -20.79 3.36
CA VAL A 49 -3.69 -19.43 3.26
C VAL A 49 -4.78 -18.36 3.30
N MET A 50 -5.73 -18.40 2.36
CA MET A 50 -6.71 -17.31 2.23
C MET A 50 -7.68 -17.25 3.42
N ARG A 51 -8.06 -18.38 4.02
CA ARG A 51 -8.89 -18.37 5.25
C ARG A 51 -8.12 -17.84 6.46
N ALA A 52 -6.86 -18.21 6.63
CA ALA A 52 -6.02 -17.68 7.70
C ALA A 52 -5.84 -16.17 7.56
N LEU A 53 -5.45 -15.71 6.36
CA LEU A 53 -5.38 -14.27 6.02
C LEU A 53 -6.69 -13.55 6.37
N ASN A 54 -7.83 -14.07 5.88
CA ASN A 54 -9.13 -13.43 6.10
C ASN A 54 -9.54 -13.35 7.58
N ALA A 55 -9.04 -14.23 8.44
CA ALA A 55 -9.37 -14.26 9.86
C ALA A 55 -8.65 -13.15 10.66
N VAL A 56 -7.50 -12.68 10.18
CA VAL A 56 -6.66 -11.68 10.86
C VAL A 56 -6.73 -10.29 10.25
N LEU A 57 -7.30 -10.15 9.05
CA LEU A 57 -7.46 -8.85 8.39
C LEU A 57 -8.33 -7.88 9.21
N ARG A 58 -7.88 -6.64 9.29
CA ARG A 58 -8.45 -5.54 10.08
C ARG A 58 -8.66 -4.36 9.16
N PRO A 59 -9.90 -3.96 8.84
CA PRO A 59 -10.18 -3.02 7.76
C PRO A 59 -9.76 -1.57 8.11
N ASP A 60 -9.60 -1.26 9.38
CA ASP A 60 -9.10 0.00 9.92
C ASP A 60 -7.56 0.08 9.98
N TYR A 61 -6.86 -1.03 9.69
CA TYR A 61 -5.41 -1.09 9.65
C TYR A 61 -4.92 -1.58 8.29
N HIS A 62 -5.33 -2.77 7.84
CA HIS A 62 -5.01 -3.36 6.55
C HIS A 62 -5.94 -2.79 5.46
N HIS A 63 -5.60 -1.62 4.92
CA HIS A 63 -6.50 -0.90 4.01
C HIS A 63 -6.61 -1.56 2.64
N ILE A 64 -5.50 -2.12 2.13
CA ILE A 64 -5.40 -2.69 0.80
C ILE A 64 -4.64 -4.02 0.89
N VAL A 65 -5.13 -5.04 0.21
CA VAL A 65 -4.46 -6.35 0.11
C VAL A 65 -4.33 -6.73 -1.36
N ALA A 66 -3.12 -6.65 -1.89
CA ALA A 66 -2.73 -7.12 -3.21
C ALA A 66 -2.50 -8.63 -3.19
N ILE A 67 -3.39 -9.39 -3.81
CA ILE A 67 -3.31 -10.86 -3.82
C ILE A 67 -2.84 -11.33 -5.19
N GLN A 68 -1.85 -12.23 -5.18
CA GLN A 68 -1.45 -13.01 -6.34
C GLN A 68 -1.91 -14.46 -6.18
N GLU A 69 -2.20 -15.11 -7.30
CA GLU A 69 -2.76 -16.47 -7.40
C GLU A 69 -3.95 -16.74 -6.45
N PRO A 70 -5.02 -15.92 -6.46
CA PRO A 70 -6.19 -16.17 -5.63
C PRO A 70 -6.81 -17.54 -5.94
N TRP A 71 -7.26 -18.26 -4.90
CA TRP A 71 -8.14 -19.40 -5.12
C TRP A 71 -9.38 -18.97 -5.89
N ARG A 72 -9.82 -19.80 -6.83
CA ARG A 72 -10.96 -19.47 -7.69
C ARG A 72 -12.14 -20.34 -7.36
N ASN A 73 -13.30 -19.71 -7.24
CA ASN A 73 -14.52 -20.45 -7.04
C ASN A 73 -14.87 -21.23 -8.33
N PRO A 74 -15.07 -22.55 -8.27
CA PRO A 74 -15.34 -23.37 -9.45
C PRO A 74 -16.74 -23.14 -10.05
N ARG A 75 -17.62 -22.41 -9.36
CA ARG A 75 -19.01 -22.16 -9.78
C ARG A 75 -19.32 -20.72 -10.15
N MET A 76 -18.59 -19.76 -9.58
CA MET A 76 -18.83 -18.33 -9.76
C MET A 76 -17.51 -17.62 -10.03
N HIS A 77 -17.53 -16.55 -10.81
CA HIS A 77 -16.34 -15.75 -11.11
C HIS A 77 -15.94 -14.88 -9.90
N THR A 78 -15.36 -15.51 -8.88
CA THR A 78 -15.02 -14.86 -7.62
C THR A 78 -13.95 -15.63 -6.85
N THR A 79 -13.41 -14.99 -5.82
CA THR A 79 -12.59 -15.60 -4.78
C THR A 79 -13.20 -15.35 -3.39
N ILE A 80 -12.72 -16.05 -2.37
CA ILE A 80 -13.15 -15.75 -1.00
C ILE A 80 -12.58 -14.41 -0.56
N ARG A 81 -13.29 -13.69 0.32
CA ARG A 81 -12.82 -12.45 0.96
C ARG A 81 -13.62 -12.18 2.24
N PRO A 82 -13.12 -11.34 3.15
CA PRO A 82 -13.88 -10.91 4.32
C PRO A 82 -15.02 -9.93 3.92
N ALA A 83 -16.12 -9.91 4.68
CA ALA A 83 -17.32 -9.12 4.34
C ALA A 83 -17.10 -7.58 4.43
N ASN A 84 -16.15 -7.16 5.25
CA ASN A 84 -15.68 -5.78 5.46
C ASN A 84 -14.71 -5.28 4.38
N TYR A 85 -14.45 -6.09 3.35
CA TYR A 85 -13.65 -5.70 2.19
C TYR A 85 -14.48 -5.78 0.89
N GLU A 86 -14.17 -4.89 -0.05
CA GLU A 86 -14.59 -4.97 -1.43
C GLU A 86 -13.58 -5.80 -2.23
N LEU A 87 -14.09 -6.64 -3.13
CA LEU A 87 -13.26 -7.47 -4.00
C LEU A 87 -13.13 -6.79 -5.35
N ALA A 88 -11.91 -6.37 -5.68
CA ALA A 88 -11.55 -5.93 -7.02
C ALA A 88 -10.90 -7.11 -7.75
N TYR A 89 -11.72 -7.84 -8.51
CA TYR A 89 -11.34 -9.09 -9.17
C TYR A 89 -11.60 -8.98 -10.68
N PRO A 90 -10.55 -8.97 -11.52
CA PRO A 90 -10.69 -8.77 -12.95
C PRO A 90 -11.67 -9.74 -13.59
N SER A 91 -12.38 -9.26 -14.61
CA SER A 91 -13.44 -9.96 -15.36
C SER A 91 -12.92 -11.05 -16.31
N ASN A 92 -11.79 -11.68 -15.97
CA ASN A 92 -11.12 -12.66 -16.82
C ASN A 92 -11.05 -14.04 -16.14
N ALA A 93 -11.47 -15.10 -16.84
CA ALA A 93 -11.40 -16.47 -16.33
C ALA A 93 -9.97 -16.97 -16.03
N LYS A 94 -8.93 -16.20 -16.34
CA LYS A 94 -7.51 -16.45 -16.04
C LYS A 94 -6.94 -15.53 -14.94
N THR A 95 -7.72 -14.73 -14.22
CA THR A 95 -7.26 -13.79 -13.16
C THR A 95 -6.29 -14.39 -12.13
N ARG A 96 -5.03 -13.95 -12.16
CA ARG A 96 -3.97 -14.29 -11.21
C ARG A 96 -3.61 -13.13 -10.26
N ALA A 97 -4.15 -11.94 -10.45
CA ALA A 97 -3.98 -10.81 -9.52
C ALA A 97 -5.33 -10.16 -9.18
N CYS A 98 -5.55 -9.82 -7.91
CA CYS A 98 -6.74 -9.08 -7.46
C CYS A 98 -6.45 -8.23 -6.21
N PHE A 99 -7.38 -7.35 -5.83
CA PHE A 99 -7.29 -6.63 -4.57
C PHE A 99 -8.46 -6.92 -3.63
N TYR A 100 -8.17 -6.92 -2.33
CA TYR A 100 -9.16 -6.54 -1.32
C TYR A 100 -8.96 -5.08 -0.96
N VAL A 101 -10.06 -4.31 -0.97
CA VAL A 101 -10.07 -2.90 -0.56
C VAL A 101 -10.96 -2.74 0.66
N SER A 102 -10.42 -2.21 1.75
CA SER A 102 -11.19 -2.01 2.98
C SER A 102 -12.38 -1.09 2.74
N LYS A 103 -13.55 -1.46 3.27
CA LYS A 103 -14.76 -0.62 3.25
C LYS A 103 -14.67 0.63 4.13
N HIS A 104 -13.59 0.79 4.88
CA HIS A 104 -13.29 2.06 5.58
C HIS A 104 -12.81 3.14 4.61
N LEU A 105 -12.24 2.75 3.46
CA LEU A 105 -11.93 3.69 2.39
C LEU A 105 -13.22 4.07 1.65
N ASP A 106 -13.36 5.36 1.32
CA ASP A 106 -14.47 5.82 0.49
C ASP A 106 -14.38 5.19 -0.92
N ALA A 107 -15.42 4.44 -1.29
CA ALA A 107 -15.52 3.76 -2.58
C ALA A 107 -15.53 4.71 -3.79
N GLN A 108 -15.80 6.01 -3.58
CA GLN A 108 -15.73 7.02 -4.65
C GLN A 108 -14.30 7.51 -4.91
N ARG A 109 -13.36 7.21 -4.01
CA ARG A 109 -11.97 7.71 -4.07
C ARG A 109 -10.99 6.73 -4.68
N TRP A 110 -11.45 5.56 -5.13
CA TRP A 110 -10.59 4.62 -5.81
C TRP A 110 -11.28 3.96 -6.99
N LYS A 111 -10.47 3.52 -7.95
CA LYS A 111 -10.92 2.79 -9.14
C LYS A 111 -9.92 1.72 -9.52
N ILE A 112 -10.42 0.75 -10.29
CA ILE A 112 -9.61 -0.34 -10.82
C ILE A 112 -9.40 -0.14 -12.32
N THR A 113 -8.18 -0.37 -12.77
CA THR A 113 -7.85 -0.54 -14.18
C THR A 113 -7.37 -1.97 -14.39
N GLU A 114 -8.18 -2.77 -15.08
CA GLU A 114 -7.81 -4.13 -15.51
C GLU A 114 -6.93 -4.02 -16.77
N ARG A 115 -5.68 -4.48 -16.69
CA ARG A 115 -4.75 -4.48 -17.84
C ARG A 115 -4.63 -5.87 -18.46
N SER A 116 -4.55 -6.90 -17.62
CA SER A 116 -4.52 -8.31 -18.02
C SER A 116 -4.99 -9.19 -16.85
N PRO A 117 -5.06 -10.52 -17.01
CA PRO A 117 -5.29 -11.42 -15.88
C PRO A 117 -4.22 -11.31 -14.79
N ASP A 118 -3.06 -10.74 -15.13
CA ASP A 118 -1.82 -10.79 -14.35
C ASP A 118 -1.41 -9.41 -13.84
N LEU A 119 -2.06 -8.35 -14.31
CA LEU A 119 -1.79 -6.98 -13.93
C LEU A 119 -3.10 -6.22 -13.73
N ILE A 120 -3.28 -5.75 -12.50
CA ILE A 120 -4.40 -4.92 -12.08
C ILE A 120 -3.87 -3.71 -11.33
N THR A 121 -4.41 -2.52 -11.63
CA THR A 121 -4.04 -1.28 -10.93
C THR A 121 -5.20 -0.79 -10.08
N LEU A 122 -4.94 -0.56 -8.79
CA LEU A 122 -5.81 0.22 -7.91
C LEU A 122 -5.32 1.66 -7.89
N SER A 123 -6.13 2.61 -8.35
CA SER A 123 -5.80 4.04 -8.32
C SER A 123 -6.64 4.72 -7.24
N ILE A 124 -5.99 5.47 -6.35
CA ILE A 124 -6.61 6.16 -5.21
C ILE A 124 -6.38 7.66 -5.38
N GLU A 125 -7.46 8.43 -5.32
CA GLU A 125 -7.44 9.88 -5.32
C GLU A 125 -7.11 10.38 -3.91
N LEU A 126 -5.85 10.79 -3.71
CA LEU A 126 -5.44 11.55 -2.53
C LEU A 126 -5.83 13.02 -2.73
N GLU A 127 -5.66 13.84 -1.71
CA GLU A 127 -6.10 15.24 -1.78
C GLU A 127 -5.26 16.11 -2.74
N ASP A 128 -4.00 15.76 -2.97
CA ASP A 128 -3.06 16.52 -3.80
C ASP A 128 -2.55 15.77 -5.03
N ARG A 129 -2.73 14.44 -5.10
CA ARG A 129 -2.21 13.57 -6.16
C ARG A 129 -2.97 12.26 -6.27
N LYS A 130 -2.60 11.44 -7.25
CA LYS A 130 -3.07 10.06 -7.38
C LYS A 130 -1.99 9.10 -6.91
N LEU A 131 -2.42 8.05 -6.22
CA LEU A 131 -1.60 6.89 -5.87
C LEU A 131 -2.06 5.70 -6.71
N HIS A 132 -1.18 5.12 -7.49
CA HIS A 132 -1.39 3.91 -8.27
C HIS A 132 -0.68 2.74 -7.61
N ILE A 133 -1.42 1.71 -7.23
CA ILE A 133 -0.88 0.45 -6.74
C ILE A 133 -1.08 -0.59 -7.83
N HIS A 134 0.01 -1.05 -8.41
CA HIS A 134 0.03 -2.06 -9.45
C HIS A 134 0.31 -3.41 -8.81
N ASN A 135 -0.66 -4.34 -8.90
CA ASN A 135 -0.48 -5.72 -8.46
C ASN A 135 -0.19 -6.59 -9.67
N CYS A 136 1.03 -7.13 -9.71
CA CYS A 136 1.56 -7.94 -10.79
C CYS A 136 1.73 -9.40 -10.35
N TYR A 137 1.45 -10.34 -11.24
CA TYR A 137 1.93 -11.71 -11.15
C TYR A 137 2.67 -12.03 -12.44
N ASN A 138 3.99 -12.12 -12.39
CA ASN A 138 4.77 -12.58 -13.53
C ASN A 138 4.89 -14.10 -13.48
N GLU A 139 4.58 -14.74 -14.61
CA GLU A 139 4.71 -16.20 -14.72
C GLU A 139 6.19 -16.61 -14.65
N PRO A 140 6.53 -17.69 -13.92
CA PRO A 140 7.91 -18.17 -13.88
C PRO A 140 8.47 -18.37 -15.30
N PRO A 141 9.65 -17.82 -15.61
CA PRO A 141 10.25 -18.01 -16.91
C PRO A 141 10.62 -19.49 -17.12
N ARG A 142 10.53 -19.94 -18.38
CA ARG A 142 10.86 -21.35 -18.74
C ARG A 142 12.34 -21.70 -18.54
N SER A 143 13.21 -20.70 -18.51
CA SER A 143 14.66 -20.83 -18.29
C SER A 143 15.25 -19.50 -17.86
N THR A 144 16.49 -19.55 -17.35
CA THR A 144 17.30 -18.37 -16.98
C THR A 144 17.59 -17.44 -18.16
N THR A 145 17.55 -17.98 -19.39
CA THR A 145 17.81 -17.24 -20.63
C THR A 145 16.54 -16.79 -21.36
N SER A 146 15.36 -17.04 -20.79
CA SER A 146 14.09 -16.64 -21.43
C SER A 146 14.03 -15.14 -21.68
N GLN A 147 13.39 -14.74 -22.78
CA GLN A 147 13.21 -13.34 -23.19
C GLN A 147 11.72 -12.97 -23.37
N ALA A 148 10.81 -13.90 -23.10
CA ALA A 148 9.37 -13.66 -23.24
C ALA A 148 8.87 -12.81 -22.07
N ARG A 149 8.72 -11.50 -22.29
CA ARG A 149 8.43 -10.50 -21.26
C ARG A 149 7.03 -10.61 -20.66
N GLY A 150 6.05 -11.14 -21.41
CA GLY A 150 4.73 -11.44 -20.87
C GLY A 150 4.05 -10.22 -20.22
N VAL A 151 3.73 -10.30 -18.94
CA VAL A 151 3.08 -9.20 -18.20
C VAL A 151 3.97 -7.95 -18.11
N LEU A 152 5.30 -8.10 -18.17
CA LEU A 152 6.24 -6.98 -18.06
C LEU A 152 6.06 -5.98 -19.21
N ASP A 153 5.64 -6.42 -20.40
CA ASP A 153 5.38 -5.53 -21.55
C ASP A 153 4.23 -4.53 -21.29
N LEU A 154 3.39 -4.79 -20.28
CA LEU A 154 2.26 -3.92 -19.92
C LEU A 154 2.64 -2.86 -18.88
N LEU A 155 3.76 -3.04 -18.18
CA LEU A 155 4.19 -2.15 -17.11
C LEU A 155 4.52 -0.74 -17.58
N PRO A 156 5.24 -0.50 -18.70
CA PRO A 156 5.54 0.87 -19.16
C PRO A 156 4.28 1.72 -19.35
N ALA A 157 3.24 1.16 -19.97
CA ALA A 157 1.98 1.87 -20.15
C ALA A 157 1.22 2.09 -18.83
N ALA A 158 1.34 1.18 -17.86
CA ALA A 158 0.73 1.34 -16.55
C ALA A 158 1.45 2.39 -15.69
N LEU A 159 2.78 2.47 -15.80
CA LEU A 159 3.65 3.38 -15.06
C LEU A 159 3.76 4.78 -15.70
N ALA A 160 3.25 4.95 -16.93
CA ALA A 160 3.16 6.25 -17.59
C ALA A 160 1.95 7.09 -17.16
N GLU A 161 1.01 6.53 -16.39
CA GLU A 161 -0.14 7.28 -15.87
C GLU A 161 0.32 8.38 -14.89
N PRO A 162 -0.25 9.60 -14.89
CA PRO A 162 0.19 10.65 -13.99
C PRO A 162 -0.15 10.34 -12.52
N GLY A 163 0.88 10.30 -11.66
CA GLY A 163 0.71 10.12 -10.22
C GLY A 163 1.94 9.49 -9.58
N GLU A 164 1.74 8.88 -8.43
CA GLU A 164 2.75 8.13 -7.69
C GLU A 164 2.48 6.64 -7.83
N HIS A 165 3.53 5.83 -7.94
CA HIS A 165 3.40 4.42 -8.29
C HIS A 165 4.05 3.52 -7.26
N LEU A 166 3.26 2.56 -6.76
CA LEU A 166 3.73 1.41 -5.99
C LEU A 166 3.48 0.16 -6.83
N LEU A 167 4.54 -0.45 -7.35
CA LEU A 167 4.50 -1.72 -8.05
C LEU A 167 4.83 -2.85 -7.08
N VAL A 168 3.88 -3.76 -6.88
CA VAL A 168 3.99 -4.92 -5.99
C VAL A 168 3.61 -6.19 -6.73
N GLY A 169 4.10 -7.34 -6.27
CA GLY A 169 3.75 -8.60 -6.87
C GLY A 169 4.81 -9.67 -6.75
N ASP A 170 4.41 -10.89 -7.11
CA ASP A 170 5.31 -12.01 -7.33
C ASP A 170 5.86 -11.93 -8.76
N PHE A 171 7.16 -11.65 -8.87
CA PHE A 171 7.82 -11.54 -10.16
C PHE A 171 8.40 -12.87 -10.64
N ASN A 172 8.59 -13.87 -9.79
CA ASN A 172 9.25 -15.14 -10.16
C ASN A 172 10.61 -14.94 -10.88
N LEU A 173 11.31 -13.84 -10.60
CA LEU A 173 12.62 -13.52 -11.18
C LEU A 173 13.69 -13.50 -10.08
N HIS A 174 14.90 -13.94 -10.43
CA HIS A 174 16.05 -13.91 -9.54
C HIS A 174 17.05 -12.92 -10.13
N HIS A 175 17.56 -12.02 -9.29
CA HIS A 175 18.63 -11.10 -9.66
C HIS A 175 19.34 -10.60 -8.40
N PRO A 176 20.68 -10.43 -8.42
CA PRO A 176 21.42 -9.92 -7.26
C PRO A 176 20.96 -8.56 -6.74
N PHE A 177 20.38 -7.72 -7.61
CA PHE A 177 19.86 -6.39 -7.23
C PHE A 177 18.81 -6.43 -6.11
N TRP A 178 17.92 -7.44 -6.09
CA TRP A 178 16.92 -7.61 -5.03
C TRP A 178 17.13 -8.87 -4.19
N GLY A 179 17.68 -9.95 -4.76
CA GLY A 179 17.94 -11.18 -4.01
C GLY A 179 19.26 -11.16 -3.25
N GLY A 180 20.09 -10.13 -3.42
CA GLY A 180 21.38 -9.99 -2.75
C GLY A 180 22.45 -10.94 -3.28
N SER A 181 23.56 -11.03 -2.55
CA SER A 181 24.77 -11.76 -2.97
C SER A 181 24.63 -13.29 -2.99
N THR A 182 23.54 -13.83 -2.44
CA THR A 182 23.26 -15.27 -2.44
C THR A 182 22.66 -15.76 -3.77
N VAL A 183 22.23 -14.84 -4.65
CA VAL A 183 21.74 -15.18 -5.99
C VAL A 183 22.92 -15.53 -6.89
N LEU A 184 23.11 -16.84 -7.14
CA LEU A 184 24.17 -17.35 -8.00
C LEU A 184 23.81 -17.35 -9.48
N VAL A 185 22.51 -17.40 -9.80
CA VAL A 185 22.01 -17.46 -11.18
C VAL A 185 20.84 -16.48 -11.32
N GLN A 186 20.97 -15.53 -12.24
CA GLN A 186 19.92 -14.55 -12.53
C GLN A 186 19.09 -14.94 -13.75
N HIS A 187 17.88 -14.40 -13.82
CA HIS A 187 17.02 -14.48 -14.99
C HIS A 187 17.31 -13.31 -15.93
N ALA A 188 17.48 -13.54 -17.23
CA ALA A 188 17.70 -12.46 -18.21
C ALA A 188 16.50 -11.48 -18.31
N LEU A 189 15.29 -11.94 -18.00
CA LEU A 189 14.11 -11.06 -17.86
C LEU A 189 14.21 -10.09 -16.68
N ALA A 190 15.07 -10.34 -15.69
CA ALA A 190 15.30 -9.43 -14.59
C ALA A 190 15.83 -8.07 -15.06
N ASP A 191 16.74 -8.09 -16.04
CA ASP A 191 17.32 -6.87 -16.61
C ASP A 191 16.20 -6.00 -17.24
N ALA A 192 15.24 -6.62 -17.92
CA ALA A 192 14.09 -5.91 -18.47
C ALA A 192 13.20 -5.29 -17.39
N LEU A 193 12.99 -5.98 -16.25
CA LEU A 193 12.25 -5.40 -15.12
C LEU A 193 13.01 -4.19 -14.53
N ILE A 194 14.33 -4.31 -14.36
CA ILE A 194 15.18 -3.22 -13.87
C ILE A 194 15.05 -2.01 -14.80
N ASP A 195 15.26 -2.19 -16.11
CA ASP A 195 15.13 -1.13 -17.11
C ASP A 195 13.76 -0.44 -17.04
N ILE A 196 12.67 -1.21 -16.92
CA ILE A 196 11.31 -0.67 -16.81
C ILE A 196 11.16 0.17 -15.54
N THR A 197 11.64 -0.33 -14.39
CA THR A 197 11.52 0.39 -13.12
C THR A 197 12.40 1.63 -13.08
N GLU A 198 13.61 1.58 -13.64
CA GLU A 198 14.52 2.73 -13.72
C GLU A 198 13.96 3.83 -14.64
N GLN A 199 13.43 3.45 -15.82
CA GLN A 199 12.78 4.40 -16.74
C GLN A 199 11.57 5.09 -16.10
N ALA A 200 10.85 4.38 -15.24
CA ALA A 200 9.73 4.92 -14.48
C ALA A 200 10.16 5.60 -13.16
N GLN A 201 11.47 5.68 -12.88
CA GLN A 201 12.04 6.28 -11.66
C GLN A 201 11.53 5.64 -10.36
N LEU A 202 11.29 4.33 -10.39
CA LEU A 202 10.95 3.54 -9.22
C LEU A 202 12.23 3.00 -8.57
N GLN A 203 12.24 2.94 -7.25
CA GLN A 203 13.30 2.32 -6.46
C GLN A 203 12.78 1.09 -5.70
N LEU A 204 13.62 0.08 -5.52
CA LEU A 204 13.31 -1.07 -4.70
C LEU A 204 13.15 -0.63 -3.23
N THR A 205 12.03 -1.01 -2.62
CA THR A 205 11.69 -0.61 -1.24
C THR A 205 12.03 -1.67 -0.20
N LEU A 206 12.17 -2.93 -0.62
CA LEU A 206 12.66 -4.01 0.22
C LEU A 206 14.19 -4.00 0.26
N PRO A 207 14.82 -4.26 1.42
CA PRO A 207 16.25 -4.52 1.48
C PRO A 207 16.64 -5.71 0.58
N PRO A 208 17.74 -5.62 -0.20
CA PRO A 208 18.22 -6.75 -0.98
C PRO A 208 18.50 -7.97 -0.10
N GLY A 209 18.08 -9.16 -0.55
CA GLY A 209 18.18 -10.42 0.18
C GLY A 209 17.03 -10.69 1.16
N THR A 210 15.99 -9.85 1.19
CA THR A 210 14.79 -10.12 1.99
C THR A 210 14.12 -11.41 1.52
N VAL A 211 13.98 -12.41 2.38
CA VAL A 211 13.30 -13.66 2.04
C VAL A 211 11.80 -13.41 1.93
N THR A 212 11.22 -13.72 0.77
CA THR A 212 9.76 -13.61 0.51
C THR A 212 9.14 -14.93 0.10
N TRP A 213 9.99 -15.90 -0.25
CA TRP A 213 9.60 -17.27 -0.49
C TRP A 213 10.59 -18.20 0.20
N GLN A 214 10.07 -19.22 0.88
CA GLN A 214 10.85 -20.22 1.56
C GLN A 214 10.15 -21.57 1.47
N SER A 215 10.81 -22.56 0.89
CA SER A 215 10.35 -23.94 0.92
C SER A 215 11.49 -24.90 1.24
N ARG A 216 11.28 -25.73 2.26
CA ARG A 216 12.28 -26.70 2.77
C ARG A 216 13.60 -26.01 3.14
N GLN A 217 14.63 -26.17 2.31
CA GLN A 217 15.99 -25.63 2.51
C GLN A 217 16.33 -24.54 1.47
N SER A 218 15.34 -24.05 0.72
CA SER A 218 15.52 -23.03 -0.31
C SER A 218 14.76 -21.77 0.07
N GLU A 219 15.44 -20.64 -0.09
CA GLU A 219 14.92 -19.30 0.19
C GLU A 219 15.15 -18.42 -1.04
N SER A 220 14.25 -17.47 -1.28
CA SER A 220 14.34 -16.55 -2.42
C SER A 220 13.58 -15.25 -2.16
N THR A 221 13.99 -14.21 -2.88
CA THR A 221 13.28 -12.93 -2.99
C THR A 221 12.56 -12.90 -4.34
N LEU A 222 11.27 -13.27 -4.34
CA LEU A 222 10.44 -13.36 -5.56
C LEU A 222 9.39 -12.26 -5.61
N ASP A 223 8.90 -11.86 -4.45
CA ASP A 223 7.91 -10.81 -4.27
C ASP A 223 8.62 -9.48 -4.07
N LEU A 224 8.32 -8.51 -4.93
CA LEU A 224 9.05 -7.24 -4.96
C LEU A 224 8.11 -6.08 -4.68
N ALA A 225 8.68 -4.97 -4.21
CA ALA A 225 7.98 -3.71 -4.04
C ALA A 225 8.86 -2.57 -4.54
N PHE A 226 8.42 -1.92 -5.60
CA PHE A 226 9.09 -0.79 -6.23
C PHE A 226 8.22 0.45 -6.10
N ALA A 227 8.81 1.60 -5.79
CA ALA A 227 8.04 2.80 -5.51
C ALA A 227 8.68 4.06 -6.10
N THR A 228 7.86 5.02 -6.53
CA THR A 228 8.34 6.37 -6.87
C THR A 228 8.98 7.05 -5.66
N GLU A 229 9.83 8.04 -5.92
CA GLU A 229 10.53 8.79 -4.88
C GLU A 229 9.58 9.34 -3.78
N TRP A 230 8.41 9.86 -4.17
CA TRP A 230 7.46 10.40 -3.21
C TRP A 230 6.99 9.37 -2.18
N ILE A 231 6.71 8.14 -2.63
CA ILE A 231 6.30 7.03 -1.78
C ILE A 231 7.48 6.57 -0.93
N ALA A 232 8.65 6.41 -1.53
CA ALA A 232 9.85 5.95 -0.82
C ALA A 232 10.25 6.89 0.33
N GLN A 233 10.16 8.21 0.13
CA GLN A 233 10.42 9.21 1.19
C GLN A 233 9.37 9.21 2.31
N ARG A 234 8.21 8.57 2.09
CA ARG A 234 7.09 8.48 3.05
C ARG A 234 6.88 7.06 3.56
N LEU A 235 7.81 6.17 3.26
CA LEU A 235 7.76 4.79 3.67
C LEU A 235 8.02 4.71 5.18
N LEU A 236 7.06 4.18 5.93
CA LEU A 236 7.22 3.87 7.34
C LEU A 236 7.82 2.48 7.52
N GLN A 237 7.47 1.54 6.65
CA GLN A 237 8.03 0.19 6.57
C GLN A 237 7.74 -0.45 5.22
N CYS A 238 8.64 -1.33 4.78
CA CYS A 238 8.39 -2.34 3.76
C CYS A 238 9.15 -3.61 4.18
N GLN A 239 8.44 -4.63 4.66
CA GLN A 239 9.06 -5.81 5.26
C GLN A 239 8.09 -7.01 5.29
N PRO A 240 8.61 -8.24 5.48
CA PRO A 240 7.78 -9.41 5.78
C PRO A 240 6.80 -9.14 6.93
N HIS A 241 5.57 -9.63 6.79
CA HIS A 241 4.48 -9.39 7.73
C HIS A 241 4.06 -10.67 8.45
N GLU A 242 4.72 -10.96 9.57
CA GLU A 242 4.51 -12.19 10.34
C GLU A 242 3.06 -12.38 10.81
N GLU A 243 2.35 -11.30 11.17
CA GLU A 243 0.98 -11.38 11.71
C GLU A 243 -0.01 -12.06 10.76
N VAL A 244 0.17 -11.87 9.45
CA VAL A 244 -0.72 -12.42 8.41
C VAL A 244 -0.10 -13.61 7.68
N ASN A 245 1.08 -14.05 8.08
CA ASN A 245 1.70 -15.24 7.55
C ASN A 245 0.91 -16.48 8.00
N SER A 246 0.74 -17.44 7.10
CA SER A 246 -0.11 -18.62 7.28
C SER A 246 0.64 -19.95 7.10
N ASP A 247 1.96 -19.92 7.35
CA ASP A 247 2.89 -21.02 7.10
C ASP A 247 2.86 -21.52 5.64
N SER A 248 2.60 -20.59 4.72
CA SER A 248 2.75 -20.81 3.28
C SER A 248 4.23 -20.73 2.91
N ASP A 249 4.61 -21.32 1.76
CA ASP A 249 5.95 -21.09 1.20
C ASP A 249 6.15 -19.60 0.83
N TYR A 250 5.08 -18.86 0.56
CA TYR A 250 5.13 -17.42 0.30
C TYR A 250 4.92 -16.63 1.59
N ILE A 251 5.72 -15.60 1.78
CA ILE A 251 5.74 -14.74 2.96
C ILE A 251 5.09 -13.39 2.58
N PRO A 252 3.99 -12.99 3.25
CA PRO A 252 3.34 -11.72 2.96
C PRO A 252 4.26 -10.54 3.31
N ILE A 253 4.16 -9.44 2.56
CA ILE A 253 4.89 -8.20 2.81
C ILE A 253 3.90 -7.10 3.14
N ILE A 254 4.20 -6.30 4.16
CA ILE A 254 3.48 -5.07 4.46
C ILE A 254 4.30 -3.85 4.01
N THR A 255 3.65 -2.97 3.28
CA THR A 255 4.14 -1.65 2.89
C THR A 255 3.26 -0.60 3.56
N SER A 256 3.81 0.18 4.48
CA SER A 256 3.11 1.28 5.15
C SER A 256 3.65 2.61 4.68
N ILE A 257 2.77 3.49 4.21
CA ILE A 257 3.17 4.81 3.71
C ILE A 257 2.39 5.89 4.45
N LEU A 258 3.05 7.03 4.66
CA LEU A 258 2.41 8.24 5.14
C LEU A 258 1.81 9.00 3.96
N ALA A 259 0.53 9.32 4.01
CA ALA A 259 -0.17 10.01 2.93
C ALA A 259 -1.10 11.11 3.46
N ALA A 260 -1.49 12.03 2.58
CA ALA A 260 -2.59 12.93 2.88
C ALA A 260 -3.86 12.10 3.21
N PRO A 261 -4.75 12.60 4.09
CA PRO A 261 -5.97 11.89 4.48
C PRO A 261 -6.70 11.32 3.27
N ILE A 262 -6.97 10.02 3.31
CA ILE A 262 -7.99 9.44 2.45
C ILE A 262 -9.32 9.67 3.15
N ALA A 263 -10.31 10.21 2.43
CA ALA A 263 -11.66 10.31 2.94
C ALA A 263 -12.15 8.93 3.41
N ARG A 264 -12.52 8.85 4.69
CA ARG A 264 -13.10 7.65 5.27
C ARG A 264 -14.58 7.58 4.94
N ARG A 265 -15.08 6.37 4.79
CA ARG A 265 -16.52 6.16 4.67
C ARG A 265 -17.22 6.65 5.93
N GLU A 266 -18.18 7.57 5.79
CA GLU A 266 -18.99 7.98 6.93
C GLU A 266 -19.76 6.78 7.50
N PRO A 267 -19.81 6.63 8.84
CA PRO A 267 -20.65 5.61 9.46
C PRO A 267 -22.09 5.82 9.00
N ARG A 268 -22.68 4.81 8.35
CA ARG A 268 -24.13 4.82 8.14
C ARG A 268 -24.79 4.87 9.51
N ALA A 269 -25.48 5.96 9.83
CA ALA A 269 -26.32 6.03 11.02
C ALA A 269 -27.23 4.80 11.01
N GLN A 270 -27.02 3.88 11.97
CA GLN A 270 -27.93 2.77 12.15
C GLN A 270 -29.29 3.38 12.47
N ARG A 271 -30.27 3.17 11.59
CA ARG A 271 -31.66 3.49 11.91
C ARG A 271 -32.00 2.67 13.16
N ALA A 272 -32.12 3.35 14.30
CA ALA A 272 -32.68 2.77 15.50
C ALA A 272 -34.06 2.25 15.13
N TRP A 273 -34.20 0.92 15.05
CA TRP A 273 -35.50 0.30 14.92
C TRP A 273 -36.26 0.66 16.20
N LYS A 274 -37.23 1.58 16.09
CA LYS A 274 -38.20 1.79 17.15
C LYS A 274 -38.90 0.45 17.35
N ARG A 275 -38.76 -0.14 18.54
CA ARG A 275 -39.66 -1.19 19.00
C ARG A 275 -41.07 -0.62 18.90
N THR A 276 -41.87 -1.12 17.97
CA THR A 276 -43.31 -0.98 18.05
C THR A 276 -43.78 -1.99 19.10
N ASP A 277 -44.40 -1.43 20.14
CA ASP A 277 -45.13 -2.14 21.20
C ASP A 277 -46.31 -2.95 20.63
#